data_AF-A0A9P4JLC3-F1
#
_entry.id   AF-A0A9P4JLC3-F1
#
_cell.length_a   1.000
_cell.length_b   1.000
_cell.length_c   1.000
_cell.angle_alpha   90.00
_cell.angle_beta   90.00
_cell.angle_gamma   90.00
#
_symmetry.space_group_name_H-M   'P 1'
#
loop_
_entity.id
_entity.type
_entity.pdbx_description
1 polymer ?
#
loop_
_entity_poly.entity_id
_entity_poly.type
_entity_poly.pdbx_seq_one_letter_code
_entity_poly.pdbx_strand_id
1 'polypeptide(L)'
;SFIPRFLSDTVRTHVLNPAIVPTLLRTIRATIFPNNALGPPREIPSLEERKIIKHRCATTLLGLLPARVASAFFATDDQRTMLKQVEELLDCLDDPYLNKHFIYQIVDLIVVRLAPELGERGVQELLEERLG
;
A
#
# COMPACT_ATOMS: atom_id res chain seq x y z
N SER A 1 -0.47 8.85 18.81
CA SER A 1 -0.34 10.11 18.04
C SER A 1 -1.58 10.29 17.17
N PHE A 2 -1.97 11.55 16.88
CA PHE A 2 -3.18 11.90 16.15
C PHE A 2 -3.14 11.51 14.65
N ILE A 3 -1.96 11.64 14.02
CA ILE A 3 -1.78 11.46 12.58
C ILE A 3 -2.08 10.03 12.08
N PRO A 4 -1.57 8.94 12.70
CA PRO A 4 -1.87 7.58 12.23
C PRO A 4 -3.35 7.22 12.33
N ARG A 5 -4.03 7.70 13.37
CA ARG A 5 -5.46 7.43 13.61
C ARG A 5 -6.33 8.18 12.60
N PHE A 6 -6.01 9.44 12.34
CA PHE A 6 -6.68 10.25 11.32
C PHE A 6 -6.49 9.69 9.90
N LEU A 7 -5.27 9.25 9.55
CA LEU A 7 -5.00 8.60 8.27
C LEU A 7 -5.77 7.29 8.12
N SER A 8 -5.79 6.46 9.16
CA SER A 8 -6.55 5.20 9.18
C SER A 8 -8.05 5.45 9.00
N ASP A 9 -8.62 6.40 9.73
CA ASP A 9 -10.04 6.75 9.62
C ASP A 9 -10.39 7.34 8.25
N THR A 10 -9.51 8.17 7.70
CA THR A 10 -9.70 8.78 6.37
C THR A 10 -9.66 7.73 5.26
N VAL A 11 -8.67 6.82 5.30
CA VAL A 11 -8.58 5.69 4.36
C VAL A 11 -9.82 4.80 4.50
N ARG A 12 -10.23 4.48 5.73
CA ARG A 12 -11.39 3.63 6.01
C ARG A 12 -12.71 4.24 5.51
N THR A 13 -12.86 5.56 5.60
CA THR A 13 -14.11 6.26 5.30
C THR A 13 -14.22 6.64 3.83
N HIS A 14 -13.11 7.06 3.20
CA HIS A 14 -13.13 7.68 1.88
C HIS A 14 -12.51 6.83 0.78
N VAL A 15 -11.45 6.07 1.08
CA VAL A 15 -10.75 5.24 0.08
C VAL A 15 -11.37 3.84 0.00
N LEU A 16 -11.77 3.29 1.14
CA LEU A 16 -12.29 1.93 1.29
C LEU A 16 -13.82 1.88 1.44
N ASN A 17 -14.54 2.85 0.88
CA ASN A 17 -16.01 2.84 0.86
C ASN A 17 -16.52 1.66 0.01
N PRO A 18 -17.40 0.79 0.53
CA PRO A 18 -17.93 -0.38 -0.20
C PRO A 18 -18.57 -0.03 -1.56
N ALA A 19 -19.14 1.16 -1.72
CA ALA A 19 -19.71 1.62 -2.99
C ALA A 19 -18.65 1.95 -4.05
N ILE A 20 -17.43 2.31 -3.63
CA ILE A 20 -16.31 2.72 -4.50
C ILE A 20 -15.40 1.53 -4.81
N VAL A 21 -15.25 0.58 -3.87
CA VAL A 21 -14.33 -0.56 -3.99
C VAL A 21 -14.51 -1.34 -5.31
N PRO A 22 -15.72 -1.73 -5.78
CA PRO A 22 -15.86 -2.46 -7.03
C PRO A 22 -15.39 -1.67 -8.26
N THR A 23 -15.68 -0.37 -8.28
CA THR A 23 -15.27 0.53 -9.37
C THR A 23 -13.76 0.74 -9.34
N LEU A 24 -13.18 0.97 -8.16
CA LEU A 24 -11.74 1.10 -7.95
C LEU A 24 -11.01 -0.17 -8.41
N LEU A 25 -11.45 -1.35 -7.98
CA LEU A 25 -10.87 -2.64 -8.38
C LEU A 25 -10.97 -2.86 -9.89
N ARG A 26 -12.11 -2.50 -10.50
CA ARG A 26 -12.27 -2.58 -11.96
C ARG A 26 -11.31 -1.66 -12.69
N THR A 27 -11.14 -0.44 -12.22
CA THR A 27 -10.20 0.54 -12.78
C THR A 27 -8.77 0.07 -12.63
N ILE A 28 -8.35 -0.35 -11.44
CA ILE A 28 -7.02 -0.91 -11.16
C ILE A 28 -6.75 -2.12 -12.07
N ARG A 29 -7.71 -3.03 -12.21
CA ARG A 29 -7.57 -4.16 -13.12
C ARG A 29 -7.40 -3.70 -14.57
N ALA A 30 -8.21 -2.76 -15.04
CA ALA A 30 -8.14 -2.27 -16.41
C ALA A 30 -6.83 -1.52 -16.72
N THR A 31 -6.26 -0.84 -15.74
CA THR A 31 -5.00 -0.10 -15.90
C THR A 31 -3.77 -1.00 -15.79
N ILE A 32 -3.78 -2.00 -14.90
CA ILE A 32 -2.64 -2.90 -14.67
C ILE A 32 -2.65 -4.09 -15.64
N PHE A 33 -3.84 -4.59 -16.02
CA PHE A 33 -4.02 -5.75 -16.90
C PHE A 33 -4.93 -5.38 -18.09
N PRO A 34 -4.43 -4.61 -19.08
CA PRO A 34 -5.20 -4.30 -20.28
C PRO A 34 -5.64 -5.61 -20.97
N ASN A 35 -6.93 -5.71 -21.29
CA ASN A 35 -7.57 -6.92 -21.83
C ASN A 35 -7.45 -8.18 -20.96
N ASN A 36 -7.23 -8.03 -19.64
CA ASN A 36 -7.07 -9.15 -18.71
C ASN A 36 -5.90 -10.09 -19.06
N ALA A 37 -4.93 -9.58 -19.84
CA ALA A 37 -3.72 -10.31 -20.16
C ALA A 37 -2.70 -10.14 -19.05
N LEU A 38 -1.98 -11.22 -18.72
CA LEU A 38 -0.82 -11.15 -17.85
C LEU A 38 0.27 -10.32 -18.55
N GLY A 39 0.86 -9.37 -17.83
CA GLY A 39 2.03 -8.65 -18.32
C GLY A 39 3.20 -9.61 -18.61
N PRO A 40 4.22 -9.16 -19.37
CA PRO A 40 5.43 -9.94 -19.58
C PRO A 40 6.06 -10.35 -18.24
N PRO A 41 6.86 -11.43 -18.21
CA PRO A 41 7.58 -11.84 -17.01
C PRO A 41 8.33 -10.66 -16.41
N ARG A 42 8.28 -10.53 -15.08
CA ARG A 42 8.98 -9.46 -14.38
C ARG A 42 10.47 -9.58 -14.63
N GLU A 43 11.04 -8.57 -15.26
CA GLU A 43 12.50 -8.40 -15.33
C GLU A 43 12.98 -7.89 -13.96
N ILE A 44 13.95 -8.60 -13.37
CA ILE A 44 14.52 -8.22 -12.08
C ILE A 44 15.55 -7.12 -12.36
N PRO A 45 15.34 -5.89 -11.86
CA PRO A 45 16.30 -4.81 -12.08
C PRO A 45 17.65 -5.16 -11.45
N SER A 46 18.73 -4.72 -12.11
CA SER A 46 20.09 -4.83 -11.60
C SER A 46 20.27 -4.05 -10.29
N LEU A 47 21.39 -4.27 -9.59
CA LEU A 47 21.66 -3.55 -8.35
C LEU A 47 21.72 -2.02 -8.54
N GLU A 48 22.31 -1.56 -9.65
CA GLU A 48 22.40 -0.14 -9.95
C GLU A 48 21.05 0.46 -10.34
N GLU A 49 20.25 -0.27 -11.13
CA GLU A 49 18.89 0.16 -11.46
C GLU A 49 18.00 0.25 -10.23
N ARG A 50 18.11 -0.71 -9.29
CA ARG A 50 17.38 -0.66 -8.02
C ARG A 50 17.68 0.59 -7.22
N LYS A 51 18.96 0.98 -7.11
CA LYS A 51 19.37 2.23 -6.44
C LYS A 51 18.75 3.45 -7.11
N ILE A 52 18.77 3.51 -8.45
CA ILE A 52 18.18 4.62 -9.21
C ILE A 52 16.66 4.69 -8.99
N ILE A 53 15.97 3.56 -9.05
CA ILE A 53 14.52 3.46 -8.81
C ILE A 53 14.20 3.93 -7.39
N LYS A 54 14.95 3.45 -6.40
CA LYS A 54 14.79 3.82 -4.99
C LYS A 54 14.97 5.33 -4.78
N HIS A 55 16.02 5.90 -5.33
CA HIS A 55 16.30 7.33 -5.26
C HIS A 55 15.20 8.19 -5.90
N ARG A 56 14.73 7.79 -7.10
CA ARG A 56 13.63 8.47 -7.79
C ARG A 56 12.33 8.39 -6.99
N CYS A 57 12.03 7.22 -6.43
CA CYS A 57 10.87 7.03 -5.56
C CYS A 57 10.94 7.94 -4.35
N ALA A 58 12.09 7.95 -3.65
CA ALA A 58 12.31 8.79 -2.48
C ALA A 58 12.14 10.28 -2.80
N THR A 59 12.72 10.73 -3.92
CA THR A 59 12.60 12.12 -4.39
C THR A 59 11.14 12.48 -4.69
N THR A 60 10.42 11.58 -5.36
CA THR A 60 9.00 11.78 -5.69
C THR A 60 8.16 11.88 -4.43
N LEU A 61 8.33 10.93 -3.50
CA LEU A 61 7.60 10.89 -2.23
C LEU A 61 7.84 12.15 -1.39
N LEU A 62 9.10 12.58 -1.26
CA LEU A 62 9.42 13.80 -0.54
C LEU A 62 8.81 15.04 -1.23
N GLY A 63 8.78 15.07 -2.56
CA GLY A 63 8.17 16.13 -3.35
C GLY A 63 6.63 16.23 -3.25
N LEU A 64 5.96 15.18 -2.78
CA LEU A 64 4.51 15.22 -2.50
C LEU A 64 4.18 15.97 -1.21
N LEU A 65 5.16 16.15 -0.31
CA LEU A 65 4.95 16.80 0.99
C LEU A 65 5.23 18.30 0.89
N PRO A 66 4.35 19.17 1.41
CA PRO A 66 4.68 20.58 1.62
C PRO A 66 5.89 20.70 2.56
N ALA A 67 6.78 21.67 2.33
CA ALA A 67 8.03 21.82 3.07
C ALA A 67 7.86 21.78 4.60
N ARG A 68 6.82 22.46 5.13
CA ARG A 68 6.51 22.46 6.57
C ARG A 68 6.17 21.08 7.12
N VAL A 69 5.45 20.27 6.33
CA VAL A 69 5.06 18.91 6.71
C VAL A 69 6.27 17.99 6.68
N ALA A 70 7.10 18.11 5.63
CA ALA A 70 8.33 17.36 5.51
C ALA A 70 9.27 17.66 6.70
N SER A 71 9.56 18.94 6.98
CA SER A 71 10.42 19.33 8.10
C SER A 71 9.91 18.83 9.45
N ALA A 72 8.58 18.91 9.68
CA ALA A 72 7.98 18.43 10.92
C ALA A 72 8.03 16.91 11.06
N PHE A 73 7.84 16.16 9.97
CA PHE A 73 7.85 14.70 9.97
C PHE A 73 9.26 14.13 10.14
N PHE A 74 10.23 14.68 9.42
CA PHE A 74 11.63 14.23 9.42
C PHE A 74 12.48 14.91 10.50
N ALA A 75 11.91 15.88 11.23
CA ALA A 75 12.56 16.66 12.27
C ALA A 75 13.87 17.36 11.80
N THR A 76 13.92 17.77 10.53
CA THR A 76 15.07 18.44 9.92
C THR A 76 14.63 19.30 8.75
N ASP A 77 15.30 20.44 8.54
CA ASP A 77 15.10 21.29 7.36
C ASP A 77 16.08 20.96 6.22
N ASP A 78 17.06 20.08 6.45
CA ASP A 78 18.01 19.68 5.41
C ASP A 78 17.38 18.64 4.46
N GLN A 79 17.17 19.06 3.21
CA GLN A 79 16.58 18.22 2.17
C GLN A 79 17.39 16.95 1.89
N ARG A 80 18.72 16.98 2.02
CA ARG A 80 19.55 15.78 1.80
C ARG A 80 19.34 14.75 2.90
N THR A 81 19.28 15.20 4.16
CA THR A 81 18.95 14.35 5.30
C THR A 81 17.55 13.78 5.20
N MET A 82 16.55 14.58 4.81
CA MET A 82 15.18 14.08 4.58
C MET A 82 15.16 13.01 3.49
N LEU A 83 15.83 13.24 2.37
CA LEU A 83 15.87 12.29 1.26
C LEU A 83 16.51 10.96 1.68
N LYS A 84 17.61 11.01 2.44
CA LYS A 84 18.24 9.81 2.99
C LYS A 84 17.31 9.06 3.94
N GLN A 85 16.59 9.76 4.80
CA GLN A 85 15.60 9.12 5.69
C GLN A 85 14.45 8.47 4.90
N VAL A 86 13.99 9.08 3.81
CA VAL A 86 13.02 8.43 2.92
C VAL A 86 13.61 7.18 2.27
N GLU A 87 14.86 7.22 1.82
CA GLU A 87 15.54 6.04 1.30
C GLU A 87 15.66 4.94 2.38
N GLU A 88 15.99 5.28 3.63
CA GLU A 88 16.04 4.34 4.75
C GLU A 88 14.65 3.74 5.05
N LEU A 89 13.59 4.53 4.95
CA LEU A 89 12.22 4.00 5.06
C LEU A 89 11.90 3.03 3.91
N LEU A 90 12.40 3.28 2.70
CA LEU A 90 12.20 2.39 1.56
C LEU A 90 12.99 1.07 1.67
N ASP A 91 14.00 0.97 2.54
CA ASP A 91 14.75 -0.30 2.75
C ASP A 91 13.85 -1.43 3.27
N CYS A 92 12.74 -1.12 3.96
CA CYS A 92 11.79 -2.15 4.38
C CYS A 92 11.16 -2.89 3.18
N LEU A 93 11.12 -2.28 2.00
CA LEU A 93 10.60 -2.87 0.78
C LEU A 93 11.64 -3.74 0.05
N ASP A 94 12.90 -3.73 0.48
CA ASP A 94 13.90 -4.67 -0.04
C ASP A 94 13.82 -6.04 0.66
N ASP A 95 13.08 -6.15 1.77
CA ASP A 95 12.86 -7.40 2.49
C ASP A 95 11.67 -8.21 1.90
N PRO A 96 11.91 -9.41 1.33
CA PRO A 96 10.84 -10.26 0.79
C PRO A 96 9.79 -10.68 1.83
N TYR A 97 10.17 -10.83 3.10
CA TYR A 97 9.26 -11.22 4.18
C TYR A 97 8.29 -10.09 4.52
N LEU A 98 8.79 -8.86 4.63
CA LEU A 98 7.96 -7.68 4.87
C LEU A 98 7.01 -7.45 3.69
N ASN A 99 7.50 -7.55 2.46
CA ASN A 99 6.67 -7.45 1.26
C ASN A 99 5.55 -8.49 1.23
N LYS A 100 5.88 -9.74 1.58
CA LYS A 100 4.89 -10.82 1.69
C LYS A 100 3.80 -10.42 2.69
N HIS A 101 4.18 -10.04 3.91
CA HIS A 101 3.22 -9.67 4.95
C HIS A 101 2.38 -8.44 4.57
N PHE A 102 2.99 -7.44 3.93
CA PHE A 102 2.30 -6.26 3.44
C PHE A 102 1.19 -6.60 2.44
N ILE A 103 1.48 -7.49 1.48
CA ILE A 103 0.47 -7.96 0.53
C ILE A 103 -0.64 -8.74 1.24
N TYR A 104 -0.30 -9.63 2.18
CA TYR A 104 -1.33 -10.33 2.97
C TYR A 104 -2.22 -9.37 3.74
N GLN A 105 -1.66 -8.32 4.36
CA GLN A 105 -2.43 -7.30 5.07
C GLN A 105 -3.36 -6.52 4.13
N ILE A 106 -2.90 -6.18 2.92
CA ILE A 106 -3.75 -5.52 1.91
C ILE A 106 -4.89 -6.45 1.49
N VAL A 107 -4.59 -7.71 1.18
CA VAL A 107 -5.59 -8.69 0.77
C VAL A 107 -6.61 -8.93 1.88
N ASP A 108 -6.13 -9.13 3.12
CA ASP A 108 -6.97 -9.32 4.30
C ASP A 108 -7.90 -8.12 4.52
N LEU A 109 -7.37 -6.90 4.41
CA LEU A 109 -8.17 -5.67 4.51
C LEU A 109 -9.26 -5.59 3.42
N ILE A 110 -8.95 -6.01 2.18
CA ILE A 110 -9.93 -6.07 1.09
C ILE A 110 -10.99 -7.14 1.39
N VAL A 111 -10.58 -8.33 1.84
CA VAL A 111 -11.47 -9.46 2.16
C VAL A 111 -12.45 -9.08 3.27
N VAL A 112 -11.96 -8.57 4.40
CA VAL A 112 -12.78 -8.12 5.53
C VAL A 112 -13.69 -6.95 5.15
N ARG A 113 -13.42 -6.22 4.06
CA ARG A 113 -14.33 -5.19 3.56
C ARG A 113 -15.37 -5.66 2.56
N LEU A 114 -15.06 -6.66 1.74
CA LEU A 114 -16.02 -7.25 0.82
C LEU A 114 -16.98 -8.21 1.51
N ALA A 115 -16.50 -8.92 2.52
CA ALA A 115 -17.25 -9.89 3.32
C ALA A 115 -16.95 -9.64 4.82
N PRO A 116 -17.57 -8.61 5.42
CA PRO A 116 -17.32 -8.23 6.82
C PRO A 116 -17.58 -9.35 7.82
N GLU A 117 -18.46 -10.30 7.49
CA GLU A 117 -18.71 -11.52 8.26
C GLU A 117 -17.44 -12.37 8.49
N LEU A 118 -16.45 -12.30 7.58
CA LEU A 118 -15.16 -12.99 7.71
C LEU A 118 -14.20 -12.35 8.71
N GLY A 119 -14.47 -11.12 9.15
CA GLY A 119 -13.69 -10.46 10.20
C GLY A 119 -14.12 -10.85 11.61
N GLU A 120 -15.33 -11.40 11.77
CA GLU A 120 -15.91 -11.78 13.06
C GLU A 120 -15.96 -13.31 13.23
N ARG A 121 -16.14 -14.07 12.14
CA ARG A 121 -16.30 -15.52 12.15
C ARG A 121 -15.38 -16.17 11.11
N GLY A 122 -14.90 -17.38 11.40
CA GLY A 122 -14.06 -18.12 10.46
C GLY A 122 -14.84 -18.54 9.21
N VAL A 123 -14.16 -18.61 8.06
CA VAL A 123 -14.74 -19.10 6.77
C VAL A 123 -15.51 -20.42 6.96
N GLN A 124 -14.98 -21.31 7.80
CA GLN A 124 -15.54 -22.62 8.11
C GLN A 124 -16.92 -22.51 8.81
N GLU A 125 -17.05 -21.66 9.82
CA GLU A 125 -18.29 -21.47 10.59
C GLU A 125 -19.43 -20.86 9.73
N LEU A 126 -19.09 -19.98 8.80
CA LEU A 126 -20.07 -19.37 7.89
C LEU A 126 -20.57 -20.35 6.82
N LEU A 127 -19.70 -21.26 6.37
CA LEU A 127 -20.05 -22.32 5.43
C LEU A 127 -20.98 -23.36 6.06
N GLU A 128 -20.73 -23.74 7.30
CA GLU A 128 -21.57 -24.68 8.06
C GLU A 128 -22.98 -24.12 8.32
N GLU A 129 -23.10 -22.82 8.60
CA GLU A 129 -24.38 -22.15 8.82
C GLU A 129 -25.22 -21.96 7.54
N ARG A 130 -24.60 -22.04 6.36
CA ARG A 130 -25.27 -21.92 5.04
C ARG A 130 -25.63 -23.27 4.43
N LEU A 131 -24.98 -24.35 4.86
CA LEU A 131 -25.16 -25.72 4.35
C LEU A 131 -25.97 -26.62 5.31
N GLY A 132 -26.26 -26.14 6.53
CA GLY A 132 -27.26 -26.71 7.45
C GLY A 132 -28.62 -26.04 7.30
#